data_AF-A0A924D2J4-F1
#
_entry.id   AF-A0A924D2J4-F1
#
_cell.length_a   1.000
_cell.length_b   1.000
_cell.length_c   1.000
_cell.angle_alpha   90.00
_cell.angle_beta   90.00
_cell.angle_gamma   90.00
#
_symmetry.space_group_name_H-M   'P 1'
#
loop_
_entity.id
_entity.type
_entity.pdbx_description
1 polymer ?
#
loop_
_entity_poly.entity_id
_entity_poly.type
_entity_poly.pdbx_seq_one_letter_code
_entity_poly.pdbx_strand_id
1 'polypeptide(L)' 'MRRLLFLIMLLLPGPVLAARLTGLSITPGVVTITADGPPAVAHQFALSAPYRLVVDLPAVTIGPLSSPGAGSVTGLRA' A
#
# COMPACT_ATOMS: atom_id res chain seq x y z
N MET A 1 -12.27 33.47 13.07
CA MET A 1 -12.41 32.04 13.41
C MET A 1 -12.59 31.13 12.19
N ARG A 2 -13.58 31.36 11.31
CA ARG A 2 -13.80 30.52 10.10
C ARG A 2 -12.57 30.36 9.20
N ARG A 3 -11.79 31.43 9.01
CA ARG A 3 -10.55 31.41 8.20
C ARG A 3 -9.41 30.60 8.83
N LEU A 4 -9.33 30.58 10.17
CA LEU A 4 -8.33 29.81 10.91
C LEU A 4 -8.62 28.30 10.85
N LEU A 5 -9.88 27.92 11.03
CA LEU A 5 -10.35 26.54 10.87
C LEU A 5 -10.12 26.01 9.45
N PHE A 6 -10.33 26.86 8.43
CA PHE A 6 -10.06 26.50 7.03
C PHE A 6 -8.57 26.27 6.77
N LEU A 7 -7.69 27.07 7.38
CA LEU A 7 -6.24 26.91 7.30
C LEU A 7 -5.77 25.62 7.99
N ILE A 8 -6.36 25.29 9.15
CA ILE A 8 -6.08 24.06 9.89
C ILE A 8 -6.58 22.83 9.13
N MET A 9 -7.78 22.90 8.53
CA MET A 9 -8.32 21.84 7.68
C MET A 9 -7.48 21.62 6.40
N LEU A 10 -6.87 22.68 5.85
CA LEU A 10 -5.91 22.58 4.75
C LEU A 10 -4.61 21.86 5.14
N LEU A 11 -4.19 21.94 6.41
CA LEU A 11 -3.06 21.18 6.93
C LEU A 11 -3.42 19.73 7.31
N LEU A 12 -4.70 19.36 7.31
CA LEU A 12 -5.18 18.13 7.93
C LEU A 12 -5.32 16.87 7.04
N PRO A 13 -4.93 16.84 5.75
CA PRO A 13 -4.70 15.57 5.08
C PRO A 13 -3.27 15.54 4.51
N GLY A 14 -2.30 15.63 5.40
CA GLY A 14 -0.91 15.39 5.03
C GLY A 14 -0.65 13.88 4.86
N PRO A 15 0.12 13.44 3.85
CA PRO A 15 0.54 12.04 3.65
C PRO A 15 1.38 11.45 4.80
N VAL A 16 1.53 12.18 5.91
CA VAL A 16 2.22 11.77 7.15
C VAL A 16 1.45 10.65 7.88
N LEU A 17 0.14 10.55 7.68
CA LEU A 17 -0.70 9.48 8.24
C LEU A 17 -0.91 8.30 7.28
N ALA A 18 -0.37 8.36 6.06
CA ALA A 18 -0.44 7.25 5.13
C ALA A 18 0.48 6.14 5.62
N ALA A 19 -0.04 4.91 5.75
CA ALA A 19 0.80 3.75 6.04
C ALA A 19 1.84 3.60 4.91
N ARG A 20 3.04 3.15 5.23
CA ARG A 20 4.11 2.94 4.26
C ARG A 20 4.38 1.46 4.12
N LEU A 21 4.49 0.98 2.90
CA LEU A 21 4.95 -0.39 2.67
C LEU A 21 6.42 -0.53 3.07
N THR A 22 6.71 -1.49 3.95
CA THR A 22 8.05 -1.75 4.50
C THR A 22 8.61 -3.11 4.08
N GLY A 23 7.78 -4.02 3.60
CA GLY A 23 8.25 -5.34 3.19
C GLY A 23 7.23 -6.13 2.37
N LEU A 24 7.76 -7.05 1.56
CA LEU A 24 6.98 -8.00 0.80
C LEU A 24 7.64 -9.37 0.87
N SER A 25 6.91 -10.36 1.39
CA SER A 25 7.36 -11.75 1.48
C SER A 25 6.35 -12.67 0.80
N ILE A 26 6.87 -13.68 0.12
CA ILE A 26 6.06 -14.66 -0.62
C ILE A 26 6.43 -16.05 -0.12
N THR A 27 5.45 -16.76 0.42
CA THR A 27 5.52 -18.19 0.68
C THR A 27 4.47 -18.90 -0.18
N PRO A 28 4.64 -20.19 -0.51
CA PRO A 28 3.64 -20.91 -1.31
C PRO A 28 2.23 -20.78 -0.70
N GLY A 29 1.31 -20.16 -1.44
CA GLY A 29 -0.07 -19.93 -1.02
C GLY A 29 -0.31 -18.68 -0.16
N VAL A 30 0.72 -17.93 0.24
CA VAL A 30 0.60 -16.75 1.11
C VAL A 30 1.50 -15.62 0.63
N VAL A 31 0.91 -14.42 0.45
CA VAL A 31 1.66 -13.19 0.21
C VAL A 31 1.48 -12.28 1.41
N THR A 32 2.58 -11.94 2.07
CA THR A 32 2.58 -11.06 3.24
C THR A 32 3.11 -9.69 2.83
N ILE A 33 2.26 -8.67 3.02
CA ILE A 33 2.58 -7.27 2.78
C ILE A 33 2.70 -6.60 4.15
N THR A 34 3.88 -6.07 4.46
CA THR A 34 4.15 -5.40 5.73
C THR A 34 4.09 -3.89 5.53
N ALA A 35 3.42 -3.19 6.46
CA ALA A 35 3.37 -1.74 6.51
C ALA A 35 3.64 -1.22 7.93
N ASP A 36 4.13 0.01 8.05
CA ASP A 36 4.41 0.68 9.35
C ASP A 36 3.16 1.28 10.04
N GLY A 37 1.98 1.03 9.47
CA GLY A 37 0.67 1.39 10.03
C GLY A 37 -0.45 0.54 9.42
N PRO A 38 -1.65 0.53 10.03
CA PRO A 38 -2.78 -0.19 9.47
C PRO A 38 -3.18 0.42 8.11
N PRO A 39 -3.30 -0.39 7.04
CA PRO A 39 -3.87 0.11 5.79
C PRO A 39 -5.32 0.52 6.05
N ALA A 40 -5.73 1.66 5.49
CA ALA A 40 -7.08 2.19 5.71
C ALA A 40 -8.16 1.21 5.24
N VAL A 41 -7.94 0.56 4.09
CA VAL A 41 -8.78 -0.48 3.48
C VAL A 41 -7.88 -1.35 2.59
N ALA A 42 -8.26 -2.61 2.35
CA ALA A 42 -7.67 -3.45 1.30
C ALA A 42 -8.78 -4.02 0.41
N HIS A 43 -8.67 -3.89 -0.90
CA HIS A 43 -9.57 -4.48 -1.88
C HIS A 43 -8.85 -5.56 -2.67
N GLN A 44 -9.53 -6.65 -2.99
CA GLN A 44 -8.98 -7.72 -3.82
C GLN A 44 -9.92 -8.09 -4.95
N PHE A 45 -9.36 -8.33 -6.13
CA PHE A 45 -10.10 -8.82 -7.28
C PHE A 45 -9.21 -9.65 -8.21
N ALA A 46 -9.83 -10.55 -8.97
CA ALA A 46 -9.14 -11.40 -9.94
C ALA A 46 -9.40 -10.91 -11.37
N LEU A 47 -8.35 -10.91 -12.19
CA LEU A 47 -8.38 -10.67 -13.63
C LEU A 47 -8.11 -11.98 -14.35
N SER A 48 -8.80 -12.23 -15.47
CA SER A 48 -8.80 -13.55 -16.13
C SER A 48 -7.95 -13.65 -17.41
N ALA A 49 -7.28 -12.59 -17.86
CA ALA A 49 -6.50 -12.64 -19.11
C ALA A 49 -5.30 -11.64 -19.14
N PRO A 50 -4.08 -12.03 -18.71
CA PRO A 50 -3.73 -13.29 -18.04
C PRO A 50 -4.27 -13.33 -16.61
N TYR A 51 -4.31 -14.53 -16.00
CA TYR A 51 -4.77 -14.67 -14.62
C TYR A 51 -3.89 -13.86 -13.66
N ARG A 52 -4.49 -12.89 -12.95
CA ARG A 52 -3.81 -12.04 -11.97
C ARG A 52 -4.72 -11.81 -10.77
N LEU A 53 -4.17 -11.93 -9.58
CA LEU A 53 -4.81 -11.42 -8.36
C LEU A 53 -4.28 -10.00 -8.11
N VAL A 54 -5.17 -9.03 -7.98
CA VAL A 54 -4.82 -7.63 -7.71
C VAL A 54 -5.31 -7.29 -6.32
N VAL A 55 -4.41 -6.69 -5.53
CA VAL A 55 -4.72 -6.16 -4.20
C VAL A 55 -4.49 -4.65 -4.25
N ASP A 56 -5.53 -3.87 -4.01
CA ASP A 56 -5.48 -2.42 -3.96
C ASP A 56 -5.44 -1.94 -2.49
N LEU A 57 -4.48 -1.06 -2.21
CA LEU A 57 -4.16 -0.55 -0.87
C LEU A 57 -4.20 0.99 -0.90
N PRO A 58 -5.39 1.61 -0.77
CA PRO A 58 -5.52 3.05 -0.77
C PRO A 58 -4.82 3.71 0.42
N ALA A 59 -4.34 4.94 0.20
CA ALA A 59 -3.65 5.74 1.21
C ALA A 59 -2.41 5.06 1.81
N VAL A 60 -1.74 4.22 1.01
CA VAL A 60 -0.45 3.62 1.35
C VAL A 60 0.65 4.22 0.48
N THR A 61 1.72 4.72 1.10
CA THR A 61 2.90 5.21 0.38
C THR A 61 3.89 4.08 0.10
N ILE A 62 4.48 4.09 -1.08
CA ILE A 62 5.41 3.05 -1.50
C ILE A 62 6.80 3.38 -0.95
N GLY A 63 7.28 2.58 0.00
CA GLY A 63 8.69 2.53 0.38
C GLY A 63 9.50 1.68 -0.61
N PRO A 64 10.85 1.71 -0.54
CA PRO A 64 11.68 0.76 -1.26
C PRO A 64 11.35 -0.66 -0.80
N LEU A 65 10.66 -1.42 -1.65
CA LEU A 65 10.27 -2.79 -1.40
C LEU A 65 11.42 -3.74 -1.75
N SER A 66 11.92 -4.49 -0.78
CA SER A 66 12.82 -5.62 -1.01
C SER A 66 12.06 -6.93 -0.71
N SER A 67 12.26 -7.93 -1.57
CA SER A 67 11.70 -9.28 -1.37
C SER A 67 12.84 -10.28 -1.27
N PRO A 68 13.33 -10.58 -0.05
CA PRO A 68 14.33 -11.61 0.15
C PRO A 68 13.62 -12.97 0.22
N GLY A 69 13.49 -13.66 -0.92
CA GLY A 69 13.05 -15.05 -0.94
C GLY A 69 12.25 -15.47 -2.17
N ALA A 70 12.83 -16.38 -2.95
CA ALA A 70 12.25 -17.33 -3.91
C ALA A 70 10.75 -17.21 -4.26
N GLY A 71 10.39 -16.15 -4.98
CA GLY A 71 9.16 -16.02 -5.74
C GLY A 71 9.39 -14.87 -6.70
N SER A 72 9.67 -15.16 -7.97
CA SER A 72 10.10 -14.19 -8.97
C SER A 72 9.17 -12.97 -8.99
N VAL A 73 9.60 -11.86 -8.37
CA VAL A 73 8.94 -10.57 -8.51
C VAL A 73 9.25 -10.08 -9.92
N THR A 74 8.31 -10.28 -10.84
CA THR A 74 8.48 -9.97 -12.27
C THR A 74 8.51 -8.46 -12.55
N GLY A 75 8.13 -7.64 -11.58
CA GLY A 75 8.29 -6.18 -11.63
C GLY A 75 7.66 -5.50 -10.42
N LEU A 76 8.32 -4.44 -9.95
CA LEU A 76 7.79 -3.50 -8.96
C LEU A 76 7.49 -2.19 -9.69
N ARG A 77 6.23 -1.76 -9.71
CA ARG A 77 5.83 -0.45 -10.24
C ARG A 77 4.92 0.24 -9.23
N ALA A 78 5.26 1.49 -8.96
CA ALA A 78 4.51 2.43 -8.12
C ALA A 78 3.57 3.26 -8.99
#